data_AF-A0A1E3BKD8-F1
#
_entry.id   AF-A0A1E3BKD8-F1
#
_cell.length_a   1.000
_cell.length_b   1.000
_cell.length_c   1.000
_cell.angle_alpha   90.00
_cell.angle_beta   90.00
_cell.angle_gamma   90.00
#
_symmetry.space_group_name_H-M   'P 1'
#
loop_
_entity.id
_entity.type
_entity.pdbx_description
1 polymer ?
#
loop_
_entity_poly.entity_id
_entity_poly.type
_entity_poly.pdbx_seq_one_letter_code
_entity_poly.pdbx_strand_id
1 'polypeptide(L)'
;MPDRNDFFPAKHYLGIEINFSDSQGRWALTQKLEEQHDQYDEKEFEDIDGSSSACGIFQCRRPDDPAQVATMKIWMQYENPELSPYVYGVKHK
;
A
#
# COMPACT_ATOMS: atom_id res chain seq x y z
N MET A 1 17.89 -11.93 10.81
CA MET A 1 17.37 -12.08 9.43
C MET A 1 16.18 -11.14 9.32
N PRO A 2 16.15 -10.16 8.40
CA PRO A 2 14.91 -9.43 8.17
C PRO A 2 13.86 -10.41 7.66
N ASP A 3 12.65 -10.32 8.23
CA ASP A 3 11.51 -11.15 7.89
C ASP A 3 11.24 -11.01 6.38
N ARG A 4 11.39 -12.11 5.63
CA ARG A 4 11.31 -12.13 4.17
C ARG A 4 9.89 -11.86 3.64
N ASN A 5 8.93 -11.66 4.55
CA ASN A 5 7.50 -11.46 4.29
C ASN A 5 6.99 -10.06 4.70
N ASP A 6 7.86 -9.09 5.00
CA ASP A 6 7.42 -7.70 5.27
C ASP A 6 7.57 -6.85 3.99
N PHE A 7 6.53 -6.86 3.15
CA PHE A 7 6.50 -6.13 1.88
C PHE A 7 6.39 -4.62 2.07
N PHE A 8 5.75 -4.19 3.16
CA PHE A 8 5.59 -2.79 3.52
C PHE A 8 6.22 -2.49 4.89
N PRO A 9 7.56 -2.49 5.00
CA PRO A 9 8.23 -2.27 6.28
C PRO A 9 7.94 -0.89 6.84
N ALA A 10 7.45 -0.85 8.09
CA ALA A 10 7.03 0.39 8.74
C ALA A 10 8.12 1.48 8.71
N LYS A 11 9.40 1.10 8.86
CA LYS A 11 10.55 2.03 8.78
C LYS A 11 10.69 2.78 7.45
N HIS A 12 10.15 2.25 6.36
CA HIS A 12 10.23 2.88 5.04
C HIS A 12 8.96 3.66 4.72
N TYR A 13 7.80 3.23 5.21
CA TYR A 13 6.51 3.82 4.83
C TYR A 13 5.99 4.83 5.84
N LEU A 14 6.27 4.67 7.13
CA LEU A 14 5.79 5.63 8.14
C LEU A 14 6.52 6.96 8.03
N GLY A 15 5.76 8.06 8.11
CA GLY A 15 6.24 9.41 7.93
C GLY A 15 6.30 9.87 6.47
N ILE A 16 6.06 8.98 5.50
CA ILE A 16 5.90 9.40 4.10
C ILE A 16 4.62 10.24 3.97
N GLU A 17 4.76 11.38 3.31
CA GLU A 17 3.65 12.20 2.87
C GLU A 17 3.27 11.84 1.44
N ILE A 18 2.01 11.46 1.26
CA ILE A 18 1.41 11.18 -0.04
C ILE A 18 0.61 12.42 -0.42
N ASN A 19 1.00 13.02 -1.55
CA ASN A 19 0.31 14.16 -2.12
C ASN A 19 -0.58 13.68 -3.26
N PHE A 20 -1.89 13.69 -3.04
CA PHE A 20 -2.83 13.41 -4.11
C PHE A 20 -2.99 14.68 -4.95
N SER A 21 -2.83 14.56 -6.27
CA SER A 21 -2.98 15.67 -7.21
C SER A 21 -4.40 16.26 -7.25
N ASP A 22 -5.38 15.52 -6.73
CA ASP A 22 -6.76 15.98 -6.57
C ASP A 22 -6.98 16.77 -5.27
N SER A 23 -8.17 17.33 -5.09
CA SER A 23 -8.61 18.09 -3.90
C SER A 23 -8.52 17.32 -2.56
N GLN A 24 -8.06 16.08 -2.59
CA GLN A 24 -7.80 15.21 -1.43
C GLN A 24 -6.59 15.67 -0.60
N GLY A 25 -5.68 16.47 -1.17
CA GLY A 25 -4.56 17.10 -0.45
C GLY A 25 -3.53 16.09 0.07
N ARG A 26 -2.78 16.51 1.10
CA ARG A 26 -1.64 15.73 1.64
C ARG A 26 -2.04 14.85 2.81
N TRP A 27 -1.48 13.64 2.85
CA TRP A 27 -1.70 12.66 3.90
C TRP A 27 -0.39 12.01 4.31
N ALA A 28 -0.06 12.06 5.60
CA ALA A 28 1.09 11.40 6.16
C ALA A 28 0.72 10.01 6.69
N LEU A 29 1.49 8.98 6.34
CA LEU A 29 1.32 7.63 6.88
C LEU A 29 1.83 7.58 8.32
N THR A 30 0.96 7.27 9.28
CA THR A 30 1.28 7.34 10.72
C THR A 30 1.40 5.98 11.39
N GLN A 31 0.70 4.97 10.88
CA GLN A 31 0.69 3.64 11.46
C GLN A 31 0.38 2.59 10.40
N LYS A 32 1.11 1.47 10.41
CA LYS A 32 0.77 0.27 9.64
C LYS A 32 -0.29 -0.49 10.42
N LEU A 33 -1.43 -0.74 9.80
CA LEU A 33 -2.54 -1.47 10.41
C LEU A 33 -2.44 -2.96 10.09
N GLU A 34 -2.26 -3.27 8.80
CA GLU A 34 -2.28 -4.64 8.30
C GLU A 34 -1.46 -4.76 7.01
N GLU A 35 -1.05 -5.96 6.68
CA GLU A 35 -0.50 -6.31 5.38
C GLU A 35 -1.10 -7.65 4.94
N GLN A 36 -1.49 -7.73 3.66
CA GLN A 36 -1.96 -8.94 3.01
C GLN A 36 -1.09 -9.21 1.79
N HIS A 37 -0.78 -10.47 1.52
CA HIS A 37 -0.03 -10.85 0.32
C HIS A 37 -0.65 -12.11 -0.31
N ASP A 38 -0.94 -12.02 -1.59
CA ASP A 38 -1.34 -13.15 -2.41
C ASP A 38 -0.13 -13.50 -3.29
N GLN A 39 0.59 -14.56 -2.90
CA GLN A 39 1.63 -15.17 -3.70
C GLN A 39 1.02 -16.37 -4.40
N TYR A 40 0.92 -16.29 -5.72
CA TYR A 40 0.52 -17.42 -6.55
C TYR A 40 1.75 -18.28 -6.84
N ASP A 41 1.60 -19.60 -6.73
CA ASP A 41 2.60 -20.51 -7.27
C ASP A 41 2.53 -20.58 -8.82
N GLU A 42 3.50 -21.25 -9.44
CA GLU A 42 3.61 -21.34 -10.91
C GLU A 42 2.34 -21.92 -11.56
N LYS A 43 1.64 -22.81 -10.85
CA LYS A 43 0.42 -23.43 -11.32
C LYS A 43 -0.79 -22.50 -11.18
N GLU A 44 -0.87 -21.78 -10.06
CA GLU A 44 -1.93 -20.78 -9.84
C GLU A 44 -1.80 -19.57 -10.78
N PHE A 45 -0.58 -19.19 -11.16
CA PHE A 45 -0.34 -18.16 -12.18
C PHE A 45 -0.87 -18.59 -13.55
N GLU A 46 -0.58 -19.83 -13.97
CA GLU A 46 -1.05 -20.39 -15.25
C GLU A 46 -2.57 -20.60 -15.27
N ASP A 47 -3.18 -20.94 -14.13
CA ASP A 47 -4.63 -21.21 -14.04
C ASP A 47 -5.49 -19.93 -13.94
N ILE A 48 -4.96 -18.84 -13.36
CA ILE A 48 -5.73 -17.64 -13.01
C ILE A 48 -5.36 -16.43 -13.89
N ASP A 49 -4.23 -16.47 -14.61
CA ASP A 49 -3.62 -15.31 -15.31
C ASP A 49 -3.45 -14.10 -14.36
N GLY A 50 -3.18 -14.41 -13.09
CA GLY A 50 -3.17 -13.44 -11.98
C GLY A 50 -1.75 -13.08 -11.55
N SER A 51 -1.41 -11.78 -11.57
CA SER A 51 -0.14 -11.31 -11.03
C SER A 51 -0.11 -11.43 -9.50
N SER A 52 1.02 -11.87 -8.93
CA SER A 52 1.23 -11.83 -7.48
C SER A 52 1.08 -10.40 -6.97
N SER A 53 0.42 -10.19 -5.83
CA SER A 53 0.20 -8.85 -5.29
C SER A 53 0.31 -8.81 -3.77
N ALA A 54 0.79 -7.68 -3.26
CA ALA A 54 0.82 -7.36 -1.84
C ALA A 54 0.03 -6.07 -1.58
N CYS A 55 -0.66 -5.99 -0.46
CA CYS A 55 -1.47 -4.87 -0.03
C CYS A 55 -1.13 -4.46 1.40
N GLY A 56 -0.59 -3.26 1.57
CA GLY A 56 -0.35 -2.65 2.87
C GLY A 56 -1.50 -1.71 3.25
N ILE A 57 -2.07 -1.88 4.43
CA ILE A 57 -3.11 -1.01 4.99
C ILE A 57 -2.49 -0.11 6.06
N PHE A 58 -2.66 1.20 5.91
CA PHE A 58 -2.09 2.21 6.77
C PHE A 58 -3.13 3.19 7.28
N GLN A 59 -2.95 3.65 8.52
CA GLN A 59 -3.62 4.84 9.02
C GLN A 59 -2.82 6.07 8.61
N CYS A 60 -3.50 7.03 7.99
CA CYS A 60 -2.93 8.32 7.62
C CYS A 60 -3.62 9.48 8.33
N ARG A 61 -2.90 10.60 8.44
CA ARG A 61 -3.40 11.87 8.98
C ARG A 61 -3.11 12.99 8.01
N ARG A 62 -3.97 14.00 7.96
CA ARG A 62 -3.63 15.24 7.23
C ARG A 62 -2.61 16.04 8.06
N PRO A 63 -1.50 16.48 7.48
CA PRO A 63 -0.56 17.37 8.17
C PRO A 63 -1.22 18.69 8.59
N ASP A 64 -2.14 19.18 7.75
CA ASP A 64 -2.81 20.46 7.92
C ASP A 64 -4.01 20.39 8.91
N ASP A 65 -4.54 19.19 9.16
CA ASP A 65 -5.61 18.94 10.14
C ASP A 65 -5.43 17.55 10.80
N PRO A 66 -4.69 17.47 11.92
CA PRO A 66 -4.36 16.19 12.55
C PRO A 66 -5.57 15.48 13.19
N ALA A 67 -6.73 16.14 13.29
CA ALA A 67 -7.97 15.48 13.71
C ALA A 67 -8.56 14.61 12.57
N GLN A 68 -8.19 14.88 11.32
CA GLN A 68 -8.59 14.07 10.18
C GLN A 68 -7.68 12.85 10.04
N VAL A 69 -8.24 11.69 10.38
CA VAL A 69 -7.65 10.37 10.15
C VAL A 69 -8.35 9.67 8.98
N ALA A 70 -7.59 8.95 8.17
CA ALA A 70 -8.13 8.09 7.13
C ALA A 70 -7.36 6.76 7.05
N THR A 71 -7.91 5.83 6.29
CA THR A 71 -7.24 4.56 5.97
C THR A 71 -6.80 4.59 4.52
N MET A 72 -5.52 4.31 4.31
CA MET A 72 -4.88 4.22 3.00
C MET A 72 -4.48 2.79 2.70
N LYS A 73 -4.80 2.32 1.50
CA LYS A 73 -4.36 1.03 1.01
C LYS A 73 -3.32 1.25 -0.09
N ILE A 74 -2.16 0.64 0.08
CA ILE A 74 -1.06 0.69 -0.89
C ILE A 74 -0.95 -0.71 -1.48
N TRP A 75 -1.13 -0.80 -2.79
CA TRP A 75 -1.00 -2.06 -3.53
C TRP A 75 0.36 -2.09 -4.22
N MET A 76 1.02 -3.24 -4.15
CA MET A 76 2.22 -3.57 -4.89
C MET A 76 1.86 -4.77 -5.75
N GLN A 77 1.72 -4.56 -7.05
CA GLN A 77 1.61 -5.66 -7.99
C GLN A 77 3.02 -6.03 -8.42
N TYR A 78 3.34 -7.33 -8.36
CA TYR A 78 4.49 -7.87 -9.05
C TYR A 78 4.11 -8.02 -10.51
N GLU A 79 4.13 -6.89 -11.21
CA GLU A 79 4.06 -6.92 -12.66
C GLU A 79 5.38 -7.52 -13.14
N ASN A 80 5.28 -8.45 -14.09
CA ASN A 80 6.37 -8.75 -15.02
C ASN A 80 7.06 -7.41 -15.39
N PRO A 81 8.41 -7.29 -15.45
CA PRO A 81 9.21 -6.08 -15.16
C PRO A 81 8.99 -4.80 -16.01
N GLU A 82 7.85 -4.62 -16.67
CA GLU A 82 7.53 -3.50 -17.54
C GLU A 82 6.48 -2.52 -16.98
N LEU A 83 5.85 -2.79 -15.84
CA LEU A 83 4.80 -1.92 -15.29
C LEU A 83 5.09 -1.57 -13.81
N SER A 84 4.81 -0.31 -13.45
CA SER A 84 5.22 0.36 -12.20
C SER A 84 4.12 0.30 -11.12
N PRO A 85 4.46 0.34 -9.81
CA PRO A 85 3.47 0.21 -8.74
C PRO A 85 2.41 1.34 -8.77
N TYR A 86 1.14 0.96 -8.85
CA TYR A 86 -0.02 1.86 -8.79
C TYR A 86 -0.62 1.94 -7.38
N VAL A 87 -0.86 3.15 -6.86
CA VAL A 87 -1.56 3.38 -5.59
C VAL A 87 -3.05 3.64 -5.86
N TYR A 88 -3.93 2.74 -5.41
CA TYR A 88 -5.39 2.92 -5.50
C TYR A 88 -6.07 2.91 -4.12
N GLY A 89 -6.68 4.05 -3.75
CA GLY A 89 -7.79 4.11 -2.80
C GLY A 89 -7.50 4.74 -1.42
N VAL A 90 -8.11 5.89 -1.17
CA VAL A 90 -8.32 6.47 0.16
C VAL A 90 -9.80 6.28 0.53
N LYS A 91 -10.10 5.60 1.64
CA LYS A 91 -11.48 5.55 2.18
C LYS A 91 -11.56 6.45 3.41
N HIS A 92 -12.43 7.46 3.32
CA HIS A 92 -12.81 8.31 4.45
C HIS A 92 -13.87 7.60 5.30
N LYS A 93 -13.76 7.67 6.63
CA LYS A 93 -14.77 7.20 7.57
C LYS A 93 -15.58 8.38 8.10
#